data_AF-A0A4P6UR49-F1
#
_entry.id   AF-A0A4P6UR49-F1
#
_cell.length_a   1.000
_cell.length_b   1.000
_cell.length_c   1.000
_cell.angle_alpha   90.00
_cell.angle_beta   90.00
_cell.angle_gamma   90.00
#
_symmetry.space_group_name_H-M   'P 1'
#
loop_
_entity.id
_entity.type
_entity.pdbx_description
1 polymer ?
#
loop_
_entity_poly.entity_id
_entity_poly.type
_entity_poly.pdbx_seq_one_letter_code
_entity_poly.pdbx_strand_id
1 'polypeptide(L)'
;MKYLKLLMALTFFFTLISTSSYIAFADDDFGKHHEHYEWEYGKKEHIDDRYEDAGEMIGWGTVITFAVAGLIFPMRRLTKPMITTFPSIKQFYISITKFLGKYHILIGIATLILGISHGILMYLHEGRLEDEGVSGLVSIIVFTIAGVIGLMLFKNKKVKSLRTTHMTLIAFSIVIGLFHIFIS
;
A
#
# COMPACT_ATOMS: atom_id res chain seq x y z
N MET A 1 -21.77 -23.52 11.86
CA MET A 1 -22.12 -22.91 10.56
C MET A 1 -22.69 -21.50 10.64
N LYS A 2 -23.52 -21.15 11.65
CA LYS A 2 -24.05 -19.77 11.80
C LYS A 2 -22.93 -18.71 11.92
N TYR A 3 -21.88 -18.98 12.69
CA TYR A 3 -20.74 -18.06 12.86
C TYR A 3 -19.78 -17.97 11.65
N LEU A 4 -19.69 -19.02 10.84
CA LEU A 4 -18.87 -18.99 9.61
C LEU A 4 -19.55 -18.17 8.51
N LYS A 5 -20.89 -18.25 8.41
CA LYS A 5 -21.68 -17.38 7.52
C LYS A 5 -21.67 -15.93 8.00
N LEU A 6 -21.64 -15.70 9.32
CA LEU A 6 -21.47 -14.37 9.91
C LEU A 6 -20.07 -13.79 9.63
N LEU A 7 -19.00 -14.58 9.76
CA LEU A 7 -17.61 -14.15 9.46
C LEU A 7 -17.39 -13.86 7.97
N MET A 8 -18.01 -14.65 7.09
CA MET A 8 -18.00 -14.38 5.64
C MET A 8 -18.85 -13.16 5.29
N ALA A 9 -20.00 -12.95 5.94
CA ALA A 9 -20.79 -11.72 5.80
C ALA A 9 -20.02 -10.49 6.29
N LEU A 10 -19.24 -10.61 7.38
CA LEU A 10 -18.44 -9.53 7.96
C LEU A 10 -17.21 -9.17 7.10
N THR A 11 -16.50 -10.18 6.57
CA THR A 11 -15.37 -9.94 5.64
C THR A 11 -15.86 -9.42 4.28
N PHE A 12 -17.07 -9.80 3.85
CA PHE A 12 -17.74 -9.17 2.70
C PHE A 12 -18.20 -7.74 3.00
N PHE A 13 -18.70 -7.45 4.21
CA PHE A 13 -19.04 -6.10 4.68
C PHE A 13 -17.79 -5.19 4.70
N PHE A 14 -16.63 -5.70 5.15
CA PHE A 14 -15.35 -4.97 5.16
C PHE A 14 -14.82 -4.66 3.74
N THR A 15 -15.21 -5.47 2.75
CA THR A 15 -14.90 -5.20 1.33
C THR A 15 -15.94 -4.30 0.64
N LEU A 16 -17.19 -4.25 1.14
CA LEU A 16 -18.26 -3.36 0.66
C LEU A 16 -18.14 -1.95 1.25
N ILE A 17 -17.53 -1.78 2.43
CA ILE A 17 -16.96 -0.50 2.91
C ILE A 17 -15.65 -0.21 2.17
N SER A 18 -15.74 -0.33 0.86
CA SER A 18 -15.34 0.73 0.00
C SER A 18 -16.26 1.95 0.26
N THR A 19 -15.91 3.08 -0.33
CA THR A 19 -16.88 4.12 -0.74
C THR A 19 -17.42 5.07 0.34
N SER A 20 -16.55 5.86 0.95
CA SER A 20 -16.90 7.26 1.20
C SER A 20 -16.02 8.15 0.33
N SER A 21 -16.39 8.27 -0.94
CA SER A 21 -16.07 9.45 -1.72
C SER A 21 -16.74 10.64 -1.06
N TYR A 22 -16.04 11.35 -0.17
CA TYR A 22 -16.37 12.75 0.08
C TYR A 22 -15.85 13.54 -1.12
N ILE A 23 -16.71 13.67 -2.12
CA ILE A 23 -16.60 14.80 -3.04
C ILE A 23 -16.95 16.01 -2.17
N ALA A 24 -15.94 16.70 -1.65
CA ALA A 24 -16.12 18.05 -1.14
C ALA A 24 -16.47 18.93 -2.34
N PHE A 25 -17.75 19.26 -2.47
CA PHE A 25 -18.20 20.33 -3.34
C PHE A 25 -17.78 21.63 -2.63
N ALA A 26 -16.91 22.42 -3.26
CA ALA A 26 -16.66 23.77 -2.79
C ALA A 26 -17.97 24.55 -2.92
N ASP A 27 -18.60 24.85 -1.79
CA ASP A 27 -19.65 25.86 -1.72
C ASP A 27 -18.94 27.20 -1.56
N ASP A 28 -18.92 27.98 -2.64
CA ASP A 28 -18.39 29.34 -2.66
C ASP A 28 -19.30 30.25 -1.81
N ASP A 29 -19.19 30.19 -0.47
CA ASP A 29 -19.82 31.19 0.38
C ASP A 29 -18.93 32.43 0.43
N PHE A 30 -19.33 33.44 -0.36
CA PHE A 30 -18.80 34.79 -0.35
C PHE A 30 -19.12 35.49 0.98
N GLY A 31 -18.40 35.14 2.05
CA GLY A 31 -18.36 35.86 3.32
C GLY A 31 -17.31 36.97 3.29
N LYS A 32 -17.72 38.19 2.95
CA LYS A 32 -16.89 39.41 3.05
C LYS A 32 -16.40 39.64 4.49
N HIS A 33 -15.10 39.94 4.61
CA HIS A 33 -14.47 40.99 5.45
C HIS A 33 -13.23 40.50 6.22
N HIS A 34 -12.04 40.82 5.73
CA HIS A 34 -11.20 41.91 6.26
C HIS A 34 -9.80 41.82 5.62
N GLU A 35 -9.44 42.85 4.85
CA GLU A 35 -8.06 43.12 4.46
C GLU A 35 -7.26 43.49 5.71
N HIS A 36 -6.12 42.82 5.97
CA HIS A 36 -4.91 43.42 6.54
C HIS A 36 -3.75 42.41 6.58
N TYR A 37 -2.71 42.71 5.78
CA TYR A 37 -1.28 42.31 5.84
C TYR A 37 -0.88 40.91 6.37
N GLU A 38 -0.43 40.01 5.47
CA GLU A 38 0.73 39.13 5.71
C GLU A 38 1.19 38.44 4.41
N TRP A 39 2.16 39.02 3.71
CA TRP A 39 2.64 38.55 2.40
C TRP A 39 3.83 37.55 2.46
N GLU A 40 4.13 36.97 3.62
CA GLU A 40 5.27 36.04 3.75
C GLU A 40 5.00 34.77 4.59
N TYR A 41 3.97 34.77 5.45
CA TYR A 41 3.62 33.60 6.29
C TYR A 41 2.68 32.59 5.61
N GLY A 42 1.65 33.05 4.89
CA GLY A 42 0.69 32.14 4.24
C GLY A 42 1.28 31.28 3.11
N LYS A 43 2.45 31.66 2.57
CA LYS A 43 3.12 30.85 1.54
C LYS A 43 3.88 29.65 2.13
N LYS A 44 4.28 29.72 3.41
CA LYS A 44 4.93 28.60 4.10
C LYS A 44 3.91 27.57 4.54
N GLU A 45 2.82 27.97 5.20
CA GLU A 45 1.72 27.07 5.56
C GLU A 45 1.17 26.34 4.32
N HIS A 46 0.84 27.06 3.25
CA HIS A 46 0.36 26.43 2.01
C HIS A 46 1.36 25.53 1.27
N ILE A 47 2.67 25.60 1.59
CA ILE A 47 3.66 24.67 1.02
C ILE A 47 3.83 23.47 1.94
N ASP A 48 3.75 23.68 3.26
CA ASP A 48 3.88 22.63 4.26
C ASP A 48 2.74 21.60 4.12
N ASP A 49 1.50 22.08 4.05
CA ASP A 49 0.30 21.25 3.87
C ASP A 49 0.33 20.43 2.56
N ARG A 50 1.02 20.93 1.52
CA ARG A 50 1.14 20.20 0.24
C ARG A 50 1.99 18.95 0.36
N TYR A 51 2.99 18.95 1.24
CA TYR A 51 3.85 17.80 1.44
C TYR A 51 3.12 16.71 2.22
N GLU A 52 2.31 17.08 3.20
CA GLU A 52 1.42 16.18 3.94
C GLU A 52 0.41 15.51 3.00
N ASP A 53 -0.40 16.30 2.30
CA ASP A 53 -1.42 15.79 1.36
C ASP A 53 -0.82 14.83 0.30
N ALA A 54 0.31 15.23 -0.28
CA ALA A 54 1.02 14.39 -1.26
C ALA A 54 1.62 13.15 -0.61
N GLY A 55 2.14 13.28 0.61
CA GLY A 55 2.68 12.21 1.43
C GLY A 55 1.62 11.15 1.72
N GLU A 56 0.45 11.54 2.20
CA GLU A 56 -0.69 10.66 2.47
C GLU A 56 -1.16 9.92 1.21
N MET A 57 -1.35 10.67 0.11
CA MET A 57 -1.76 10.08 -1.17
C MET A 57 -0.76 9.02 -1.66
N ILE A 58 0.54 9.30 -1.57
CA ILE A 58 1.60 8.35 -1.94
C ILE A 58 1.67 7.19 -0.94
N GLY A 59 1.39 7.43 0.34
CA GLY A 59 1.25 6.40 1.37
C GLY A 59 0.18 5.38 0.99
N TRP A 60 -1.03 5.83 0.65
CA TRP A 60 -2.11 4.95 0.16
C TRP A 60 -1.73 4.25 -1.16
N GLY A 61 -1.06 4.95 -2.08
CA GLY A 61 -0.52 4.35 -3.30
C GLY A 61 0.47 3.21 -3.03
N THR A 62 1.29 3.35 -1.99
CA THR A 62 2.22 2.31 -1.51
C THR A 62 1.46 1.10 -1.00
N VAL A 63 0.46 1.30 -0.15
CA VAL A 63 -0.37 0.21 0.40
C VAL A 63 -1.06 -0.58 -0.72
N ILE A 64 -1.66 0.12 -1.69
CA ILE A 64 -2.35 -0.51 -2.83
C ILE A 64 -1.38 -1.31 -3.70
N THR A 65 -0.25 -0.72 -4.10
CA THR A 65 0.73 -1.42 -4.94
C THR A 65 1.36 -2.61 -4.20
N PHE A 66 1.61 -2.47 -2.90
CA PHE A 66 2.09 -3.56 -2.05
C PHE A 66 1.09 -4.72 -2.00
N ALA A 67 -0.21 -4.42 -1.78
CA ALA A 67 -1.27 -5.42 -1.79
C ALA A 67 -1.33 -6.15 -3.14
N VAL A 68 -1.27 -5.41 -4.26
CA VAL A 68 -1.23 -6.00 -5.62
C VAL A 68 -0.01 -6.90 -5.81
N ALA A 69 1.17 -6.50 -5.32
CA ALA A 69 2.36 -7.36 -5.37
C ALA A 69 2.16 -8.65 -4.56
N GLY A 70 1.51 -8.57 -3.40
CA GLY A 70 1.21 -9.69 -2.51
C GLY A 70 0.20 -10.70 -3.09
N LEU A 71 -0.71 -10.27 -3.97
CA LEU A 71 -1.74 -11.13 -4.56
C LEU A 71 -1.18 -12.29 -5.40
N ILE A 72 0.05 -12.18 -5.89
CA ILE A 72 0.66 -13.23 -6.73
C ILE A 72 0.65 -14.61 -6.06
N PHE A 73 0.88 -14.67 -4.75
CA PHE A 73 0.97 -15.93 -4.02
C PHE A 73 -0.38 -16.64 -3.88
N PRO A 74 -1.43 -16.01 -3.30
CA PRO A 74 -2.75 -16.63 -3.25
C PRO A 74 -3.28 -16.91 -4.66
N MET A 75 -3.05 -16.02 -5.64
CA MET A 75 -3.51 -16.26 -7.01
C MET A 75 -2.87 -17.51 -7.63
N ARG A 76 -1.55 -17.69 -7.49
CA ARG A 76 -0.87 -18.90 -7.96
C ARG A 76 -1.38 -20.15 -7.25
N ARG A 77 -1.59 -20.10 -5.92
CA ARG A 77 -2.09 -21.23 -5.13
C ARG A 77 -3.52 -21.63 -5.50
N LEU A 78 -4.36 -20.65 -5.79
CA LEU A 78 -5.77 -20.84 -6.10
C LEU A 78 -6.06 -21.05 -7.59
N THR A 79 -5.04 -21.01 -8.47
CA THR A 79 -5.22 -21.21 -9.92
C THR A 79 -6.00 -22.48 -10.23
N LYS A 80 -5.53 -23.64 -9.75
CA LYS A 80 -6.17 -24.93 -10.04
C LYS A 80 -7.62 -24.98 -9.55
N PRO A 81 -7.94 -24.73 -8.26
CA PRO A 81 -9.31 -24.81 -7.79
C PRO A 81 -10.23 -23.77 -8.45
N MET A 82 -9.74 -22.57 -8.76
CA MET A 82 -10.56 -21.54 -9.40
C MET A 82 -10.93 -21.92 -10.83
N ILE A 83 -9.98 -22.39 -11.65
CA ILE A 83 -10.28 -22.73 -13.04
C ILE A 83 -11.10 -24.03 -13.19
N THR A 84 -11.04 -24.92 -12.19
CA THR A 84 -11.87 -26.14 -12.18
C THR A 84 -13.30 -25.87 -11.72
N THR A 85 -13.48 -24.95 -10.76
CA THR A 85 -14.80 -24.62 -10.21
C THR A 85 -15.55 -23.62 -11.08
N PHE A 86 -14.83 -22.64 -11.64
CA PHE A 86 -15.39 -21.57 -12.46
C PHE A 86 -14.71 -21.53 -13.83
N PRO A 87 -15.06 -22.47 -14.74
CA PRO A 87 -14.44 -22.54 -16.06
C PRO A 87 -14.68 -21.28 -16.91
N SER A 88 -15.77 -20.54 -16.68
CA SER A 88 -16.12 -19.30 -17.40
C SER A 88 -15.07 -18.19 -17.24
N ILE A 89 -14.41 -18.10 -16.09
CA ILE A 89 -13.39 -17.07 -15.82
C ILE A 89 -11.96 -17.56 -16.02
N LYS A 90 -11.77 -18.80 -16.48
CA LYS A 90 -10.46 -19.46 -16.59
C LYS A 90 -9.43 -18.61 -17.31
N GLN A 91 -9.79 -18.08 -18.49
CA GLN A 91 -8.86 -17.32 -19.32
C GLN A 91 -8.45 -16.01 -18.65
N PHE A 92 -9.42 -15.32 -18.05
CA PHE A 92 -9.19 -14.09 -17.29
C PHE A 92 -8.26 -14.34 -16.08
N TYR A 93 -8.55 -15.37 -15.28
CA TYR A 93 -7.77 -15.73 -14.10
C TYR A 93 -6.31 -16.08 -14.46
N ILE A 94 -6.11 -16.87 -15.53
CA ILE A 94 -4.78 -17.21 -16.03
C ILE A 94 -4.05 -15.96 -16.52
N SER A 95 -4.76 -15.07 -17.23
CA SER A 95 -4.19 -13.81 -17.73
C SER A 95 -3.68 -12.93 -16.59
N ILE A 96 -4.51 -12.67 -15.57
CA ILE A 96 -4.10 -11.86 -14.41
C ILE A 96 -2.96 -12.53 -13.65
N THR A 97 -3.04 -13.85 -13.39
CA THR A 97 -1.97 -14.55 -12.67
C THR A 97 -0.63 -14.47 -13.43
N LYS A 98 -0.66 -14.54 -14.76
CA LYS A 98 0.52 -14.34 -15.62
C LYS A 98 1.01 -12.90 -15.58
N PHE A 99 0.10 -11.92 -15.65
CA PHE A 99 0.42 -10.50 -15.59
C PHE A 99 1.13 -10.17 -14.27
N LEU A 100 0.52 -10.49 -13.12
CA LEU A 100 1.14 -10.30 -11.81
C LEU A 100 2.47 -11.05 -11.73
N GLY A 101 2.54 -12.28 -12.24
CA GLY A 101 3.78 -13.06 -12.31
C GLY A 101 4.92 -12.41 -13.09
N LYS A 102 4.61 -11.76 -14.22
CA LYS A 102 5.57 -11.11 -15.09
C LYS A 102 6.05 -9.77 -14.52
N TYR A 103 5.12 -8.99 -13.95
CA TYR A 103 5.37 -7.64 -13.48
C TYR A 103 5.65 -7.54 -11.97
N HIS A 104 5.62 -8.64 -11.21
CA HIS A 104 5.81 -8.64 -9.75
C HIS A 104 7.06 -7.87 -9.29
N ILE A 105 8.21 -8.04 -9.96
CA ILE A 105 9.43 -7.31 -9.62
C ILE A 105 9.26 -5.82 -9.85
N LEU A 106 8.66 -5.42 -10.98
CA LEU A 106 8.43 -4.00 -11.30
C LEU A 106 7.42 -3.38 -10.34
N ILE A 107 6.36 -4.09 -9.98
CA ILE A 107 5.38 -3.65 -8.98
C ILE A 107 6.07 -3.49 -7.62
N GLY A 108 6.90 -4.45 -7.21
CA GLY A 108 7.66 -4.36 -5.95
C GLY A 108 8.65 -3.20 -5.92
N ILE A 109 9.33 -2.91 -7.02
CA ILE A 109 10.20 -1.72 -7.16
C ILE A 109 9.35 -0.44 -7.05
N ALA A 110 8.21 -0.37 -7.74
CA ALA A 110 7.32 0.77 -7.65
C ALA A 110 6.81 0.99 -6.22
N THR A 111 6.43 -0.07 -5.51
CA THR A 111 6.05 0.02 -4.09
C THR A 111 7.19 0.54 -3.22
N LEU A 112 8.44 0.10 -3.45
CA LEU A 112 9.58 0.63 -2.70
C LEU A 112 9.80 2.12 -2.97
N ILE A 113 9.72 2.55 -4.24
CA ILE A 113 9.87 3.96 -4.60
C ILE A 113 8.78 4.79 -3.94
N LEU A 114 7.51 4.38 -4.04
CA LEU A 114 6.40 5.08 -3.39
C LEU A 114 6.57 5.14 -1.87
N GLY A 115 6.95 4.03 -1.23
CA GLY A 115 7.13 4.01 0.23
C GLY A 115 8.28 4.89 0.72
N ILE A 116 9.39 4.93 -0.03
CA ILE A 116 10.51 5.84 0.25
C ILE A 116 10.06 7.29 0.03
N SER A 117 9.36 7.58 -1.07
CA SER A 117 8.84 8.92 -1.37
C SER A 117 7.86 9.41 -0.30
N HIS A 118 6.96 8.55 0.18
CA HIS A 118 6.08 8.85 1.30
C HIS A 118 6.90 9.25 2.53
N GLY A 119 7.87 8.43 2.96
CA GLY A 119 8.71 8.77 4.13
C GLY A 119 9.52 10.05 3.95
N ILE A 120 10.00 10.36 2.73
CA ILE A 120 10.69 11.63 2.44
C ILE A 120 9.74 12.82 2.56
N LEU A 121 8.51 12.71 2.03
CA LEU A 121 7.54 13.80 2.08
C LEU A 121 7.08 14.08 3.52
N MET A 122 6.81 13.04 4.31
CA MET A 122 6.48 13.20 5.73
C MET A 122 7.63 13.85 6.50
N TYR A 123 8.88 13.44 6.24
CA TYR A 123 10.05 14.08 6.85
C TYR A 123 10.22 15.55 6.46
N LEU A 124 9.91 15.91 5.21
CA LEU A 124 9.98 17.30 4.73
C LEU A 124 8.89 18.18 5.35
N HIS A 125 7.71 17.62 5.60
CA HIS A 125 6.60 18.27 6.28
C HIS A 125 6.89 18.45 7.78
N GLU A 126 7.16 17.36 8.50
CA GLU A 126 7.37 17.37 9.96
C GLU A 126 8.72 18.02 10.36
N GLY A 127 9.67 18.12 9.43
CA GLY A 127 11.02 18.65 9.66
C GLY A 127 11.91 17.78 10.54
N ARG A 128 11.42 16.62 10.98
CA ARG A 128 12.11 15.60 11.81
C ARG A 128 11.49 14.23 11.57
N LEU A 129 12.09 13.19 12.13
CA LEU A 129 11.50 11.85 12.16
C LEU A 129 10.73 11.69 13.48
N GLU A 130 9.40 11.65 13.42
CA GLU A 130 8.59 11.40 14.61
C GLU A 130 8.64 9.93 15.08
N ASP A 131 8.24 9.70 16.33
CA ASP A 131 8.28 8.38 16.96
C ASP A 131 7.46 7.35 16.15
N GLU A 132 6.35 7.79 15.55
CA GLU A 132 5.50 6.99 14.68
C GLU A 132 6.19 6.68 13.34
N GLY A 133 6.94 7.63 12.79
CA GLY A 133 7.74 7.50 11.56
C GLY A 133 8.87 6.47 11.68
N VAL A 134 9.35 6.17 12.89
CA VAL A 134 10.34 5.09 13.13
C VAL A 134 9.78 3.74 12.70
N SER A 135 8.51 3.47 12.97
CA SER A 135 7.88 2.20 12.60
C SER A 135 7.75 2.04 11.07
N GLY A 136 7.41 3.12 10.37
CA GLY A 136 7.41 3.20 8.90
C GLY A 136 8.80 2.97 8.31
N LEU A 137 9.84 3.60 8.87
CA LEU A 137 11.22 3.41 8.43
C LEU A 137 11.68 1.95 8.60
N VAL A 138 11.40 1.33 9.76
CA VAL A 138 11.72 -0.07 10.00
C VAL A 138 11.01 -0.97 8.99
N SER A 139 9.73 -0.70 8.68
CA SER A 139 8.98 -1.44 7.67
C SER A 139 9.65 -1.38 6.30
N ILE A 140 10.06 -0.19 5.85
CA ILE A 140 10.75 0.00 4.56
C ILE A 140 12.10 -0.70 4.52
N ILE A 141 12.86 -0.71 5.62
CA ILE A 141 14.15 -1.44 5.70
C ILE A 141 13.90 -2.95 5.53
N VAL A 142 12.96 -3.53 6.29
CA VAL A 142 12.64 -4.96 6.18
C VAL A 142 12.12 -5.30 4.78
N PHE A 143 11.27 -4.45 4.21
CA PHE A 143 10.73 -4.62 2.86
C PHE A 143 11.83 -4.52 1.78
N THR A 144 12.81 -3.63 1.96
CA THR A 144 13.98 -3.50 1.08
C THR A 144 14.82 -4.77 1.10
N ILE A 145 15.11 -5.31 2.29
CA ILE A 145 15.81 -6.59 2.44
C ILE A 145 15.01 -7.71 1.76
N ALA A 146 13.68 -7.74 1.95
CA ALA A 146 12.80 -8.69 1.28
C ALA A 146 12.92 -8.58 -0.25
N GLY A 147 13.00 -7.36 -0.79
CA GLY A 147 13.22 -7.07 -2.21
C GLY A 147 14.54 -7.63 -2.74
N VAL A 148 15.65 -7.43 -2.00
CA VAL A 148 16.97 -8.01 -2.34
C VAL A 148 16.89 -9.54 -2.40
N ILE A 149 16.31 -10.17 -1.38
CA ILE A 149 16.09 -11.64 -1.39
C ILE A 149 15.19 -12.06 -2.55
N GLY A 150 14.18 -11.27 -2.90
CA GLY A 150 13.31 -11.48 -4.05
C GLY A 150 14.07 -11.48 -5.38
N LEU A 151 15.02 -10.56 -5.56
CA LEU A 151 15.90 -10.53 -6.73
C LEU A 151 16.84 -11.74 -6.78
N MET A 152 17.39 -12.16 -5.63
CA MET A 152 18.19 -13.39 -5.55
C MET A 152 17.37 -14.63 -5.89
N LEU A 153 16.11 -14.69 -5.43
CA LEU A 153 15.16 -15.76 -5.73
C LEU A 153 14.78 -15.79 -7.23
N PHE A 154 14.69 -14.63 -7.89
CA PHE A 154 14.42 -14.56 -9.33
C PHE A 154 15.51 -15.27 -10.15
N LYS A 155 16.78 -15.13 -9.74
CA LYS A 155 17.91 -15.86 -10.34
C LYS A 155 17.95 -17.34 -9.90
N ASN A 156 17.54 -17.64 -8.66
CA ASN A 156 17.68 -18.96 -8.03
C ASN A 156 16.33 -19.63 -7.67
N LYS A 157 15.39 -19.71 -8.62
CA LYS A 157 13.97 -20.06 -8.38
C LYS A 157 13.71 -21.41 -7.67
N LYS A 158 14.67 -22.34 -7.74
CA LYS A 158 14.58 -23.69 -7.15
C LYS A 158 14.95 -23.73 -5.66
N VAL A 159 15.62 -22.70 -5.14
CA VAL A 159 16.09 -22.67 -3.75
C VAL A 159 14.92 -22.40 -2.81
N LYS A 160 14.53 -23.41 -2.03
CA LYS A 160 13.37 -23.33 -1.11
C LYS A 160 13.61 -22.32 0.02
N SER A 161 14.82 -22.27 0.58
CA SER A 161 15.16 -21.36 1.68
C SER A 161 14.95 -19.90 1.30
N LEU A 162 15.48 -19.44 0.16
CA LEU A 162 15.28 -18.07 -0.34
C LEU A 162 13.79 -17.70 -0.49
N ARG A 163 12.97 -18.66 -0.94
CA ARG A 163 11.53 -18.45 -1.06
C ARG A 163 10.89 -18.28 0.31
N THR A 164 11.20 -19.16 1.25
CA THR A 164 10.67 -19.06 2.62
C THR A 164 11.10 -17.75 3.26
N THR A 165 12.39 -17.39 3.18
CA THR A 165 12.92 -16.12 3.72
C THR A 165 12.22 -14.91 3.12
N HIS A 166 12.05 -14.85 1.79
CA HIS A 166 11.32 -13.75 1.14
C HIS A 166 9.89 -13.63 1.70
N MET A 167 9.14 -14.75 1.75
CA MET A 167 7.75 -14.73 2.24
C MET A 167 7.66 -14.36 3.73
N THR A 168 8.60 -14.83 4.55
CA THR A 168 8.67 -14.48 5.98
C THR A 168 8.96 -12.99 6.17
N LEU A 169 9.92 -12.43 5.44
CA LEU A 169 10.23 -10.99 5.50
C LEU A 169 9.07 -10.12 5.03
N ILE A 170 8.35 -10.53 3.97
CA ILE A 170 7.13 -9.86 3.54
C ILE A 170 6.04 -9.92 4.62
N ALA A 171 5.85 -11.07 5.28
CA ALA A 171 4.90 -11.20 6.39
C ALA A 171 5.24 -10.26 7.56
N PHE A 172 6.52 -10.17 7.94
CA PHE A 172 6.97 -9.20 8.95
C PHE A 172 6.74 -7.75 8.49
N SER A 173 7.04 -7.43 7.23
CA SER A 173 6.81 -6.09 6.68
C SER A 173 5.32 -5.72 6.70
N ILE A 174 4.41 -6.67 6.41
CA ILE A 174 2.96 -6.46 6.53
C ILE A 174 2.60 -6.11 7.97
N VAL A 175 3.08 -6.87 8.95
CA VAL A 175 2.73 -6.64 10.37
C VAL A 175 3.21 -5.28 10.84
N ILE A 176 4.47 -4.92 10.53
CA ILE A 176 5.03 -3.63 10.92
C ILE A 176 4.34 -2.48 10.17
N GLY A 177 4.07 -2.64 8.87
CA GLY A 177 3.36 -1.64 8.08
C GLY A 177 1.93 -1.41 8.54
N LEU A 178 1.19 -2.46 8.91
CA LEU A 178 -0.15 -2.32 9.49
C LEU A 178 -0.12 -1.65 10.87
N PHE A 179 0.91 -1.96 11.67
CA PHE A 179 1.12 -1.29 12.93
C PHE A 179 1.38 0.21 12.73
N HIS A 180 2.24 0.58 11.78
CA HIS A 180 2.50 1.96 11.39
C HIS A 180 1.21 2.69 11.00
N ILE A 181 0.40 2.11 10.10
CA ILE A 181 -0.90 2.70 9.69
C ILE A 181 -1.89 2.86 10.85
N PHE A 182 -1.78 2.03 11.89
CA PHE A 182 -2.70 2.09 13.03
C PHE A 182 -2.31 3.16 14.05
N ILE A 183 -1.03 3.49 14.14
CA ILE A 183 -0.52 4.48 15.12
C ILE A 183 -0.30 5.86 14.50
N SER A 184 -0.18 5.93 13.17
CA SER A 184 -0.10 7.17 12.39
C SER A 184 -1.48 7.69 12.00
#